data_AF-A0A0E9NNE4-F1
#
_entry.id   AF-A0A0E9NNE4-F1
#
_cell.length_a   1.000
_cell.length_b   1.000
_cell.length_c   1.000
_cell.angle_alpha   90.00
_cell.angle_beta   90.00
_cell.angle_gamma   90.00
#
_symmetry.space_group_name_H-M   'P 1'
#
loop_
_entity.id
_entity.type
_entity.pdbx_description
1 polymer ?
#
loop_
_entity_poly.entity_id
_entity_poly.type
_entity_poly.pdbx_seq_one_letter_code
_entity_poly.pdbx_strand_id
1 'polypeptide(L)'
;MADEDQKILEQIAKLAGAINRHKNSTQEALSGSAYRPQSAPPLHPPGHHKTYTRSQQTTPYTRPAPPRGSAPASRHRTLVVNQPKAKDEESTGAAAGGKWIQKKDRHMQLINADVYDKKVTARTKAIEETRVNKEKRKAEKREKRERAQLEKFFGGNAETAEKREVMVNGFKYRLLLDGSKLLKSADVPPGVALPKKTIVGGVTFIRSKSGNYWRYGVVKAKRSLKKVDKLCTFFTRTGIWTLSHLRLA
;
A
#
# COMPACT_ATOMS: atom_id res chain seq x y z
N MET A 1 7.32 -30.81 12.20
CA MET A 1 6.93 -29.38 12.19
C MET A 1 7.67 -28.57 13.26
N ALA A 2 8.01 -29.16 14.42
CA ALA A 2 8.79 -28.46 15.47
C ALA A 2 10.22 -28.04 15.05
N ASP A 3 10.90 -28.83 14.21
CA ASP A 3 12.29 -28.55 13.82
C ASP A 3 12.45 -27.30 12.93
N GLU A 4 11.47 -27.02 12.08
CA GLU A 4 11.50 -25.84 11.22
C GLU A 4 11.23 -24.56 12.03
N ASP A 5 10.35 -24.63 13.02
CA ASP A 5 10.10 -23.52 13.95
C ASP A 5 11.34 -23.21 14.80
N GLN A 6 12.10 -24.24 15.23
CA GLN A 6 13.37 -24.06 15.94
C GLN A 6 14.43 -23.39 15.06
N LYS A 7 14.60 -23.82 13.81
CA LYS A 7 15.53 -23.17 12.87
C LYS A 7 15.18 -21.70 12.64
N ILE A 8 13.89 -21.38 12.53
CA ILE A 8 13.43 -20.00 12.36
C ILE A 8 13.76 -19.17 13.62
N LEU A 9 13.53 -19.71 14.82
CA LEU A 9 13.86 -19.04 16.08
C LEU A 9 15.36 -18.80 16.23
N GLU A 10 16.20 -19.78 15.87
CA GLU A 10 17.66 -19.64 15.87
C GLU A 10 18.13 -18.55 14.90
N GLN A 11 17.51 -18.49 13.71
CA GLN A 11 17.84 -17.50 12.71
C GLN A 11 17.41 -16.08 13.13
N ILE A 12 16.27 -15.95 13.83
CA ILE A 12 15.83 -14.68 14.43
C ILE A 12 16.79 -14.26 15.55
N ALA A 13 17.20 -15.17 16.43
CA ALA A 13 18.11 -14.87 17.54
C ALA A 13 19.48 -14.41 17.02
N LYS A 14 20.03 -15.09 16.01
CA LYS A 14 21.30 -14.74 15.36
C LYS A 14 21.24 -13.35 14.70
N LEU A 15 20.15 -13.05 14.01
CA LEU A 15 19.94 -11.76 13.34
C LEU A 15 19.78 -10.62 14.36
N ALA A 16 19.01 -10.83 15.43
CA ALA A 16 18.81 -9.85 16.49
C ALA A 16 20.13 -9.49 17.19
N GLY A 17 20.97 -10.49 17.49
CA GLY A 17 22.30 -10.27 18.07
C GLY A 17 23.22 -9.44 17.15
N ALA A 18 23.19 -9.68 15.84
CA ALA A 18 23.97 -8.92 14.87
C ALA A 18 23.53 -7.45 14.78
N ILE A 19 22.21 -7.18 14.83
CA ILE A 19 21.66 -5.82 14.82
C ILE A 19 22.09 -5.03 16.06
N ASN A 20 22.07 -5.65 17.24
CA ASN A 20 22.47 -4.98 18.48
C ASN A 20 23.97 -4.66 18.51
N ARG A 21 24.82 -5.57 18.06
CA ARG A 21 26.27 -5.31 17.93
C ARG A 21 26.56 -4.17 16.96
N HIS A 22 25.89 -4.15 15.81
CA HIS A 22 26.06 -3.07 14.84
C HIS A 22 25.60 -1.72 15.41
N LYS A 23 24.42 -1.66 16.07
CA LYS A 23 23.92 -0.43 16.69
C LYS A 23 24.87 0.14 17.74
N ASN A 24 25.39 -0.71 18.64
CA ASN A 24 26.33 -0.27 19.67
C ASN A 24 27.68 0.16 19.06
N SER A 25 28.19 -0.55 18.05
CA SER A 25 29.42 -0.16 17.35
C SER A 25 29.28 1.16 16.59
N THR A 26 28.09 1.51 16.10
CA THR A 26 27.86 2.79 15.42
C THR A 26 27.76 3.97 16.40
N GLN A 27 27.39 3.71 17.66
CA GLN A 27 27.31 4.75 18.70
C GLN A 27 28.68 5.11 19.30
N GLU A 28 29.59 4.13 19.45
CA GLU A 28 30.96 4.37 19.96
C GLU A 28 31.86 5.11 18.96
N ALA A 29 31.61 5.00 17.64
CA ALA A 29 32.40 5.67 16.60
C ALA A 29 32.12 7.18 16.46
N LEU A 30 31.13 7.73 17.18
CA LEU A 30 30.75 9.15 17.15
C LEU A 30 31.09 9.92 18.43
N SER A 31 31.72 9.30 19.44
CA SER A 31 32.11 9.95 20.70
C SER A 31 33.62 10.01 20.96
N GLY A 32 34.44 9.82 19.92
CA GLY A 32 35.90 9.82 20.02
C GLY A 32 36.59 10.94 19.24
N SER A 33 36.42 12.21 19.65
CA SER A 33 37.37 13.27 19.28
C SER A 33 37.38 14.36 20.35
N ALA A 34 38.38 14.31 21.21
CA ALA A 34 38.63 15.30 22.24
C ALA A 34 39.35 16.50 21.63
N TYR A 35 38.63 17.62 21.42
CA TYR A 35 39.25 18.93 21.23
C TYR A 35 38.79 19.87 22.35
N ARG A 36 39.80 20.37 23.05
CA ARG A 36 39.83 21.25 24.22
C ARG A 36 39.07 22.57 24.00
N PRO A 37 38.25 23.07 24.95
CA PRO A 37 37.67 24.40 24.86
C PRO A 37 38.62 25.44 25.48
N GLN A 38 38.95 26.48 24.70
CA GLN A 38 39.48 27.74 25.19
C GLN A 38 38.39 28.82 25.13
N SER A 39 38.53 29.80 26.02
CA SER A 39 37.49 30.66 26.60
C SER A 39 37.17 31.95 25.83
N ALA A 40 35.87 32.32 25.76
CA ALA A 40 35.22 33.66 25.68
C ALA A 40 35.49 34.60 24.47
N PRO A 41 34.59 35.56 24.07
CA PRO A 41 33.54 36.26 24.85
C PRO A 41 32.12 36.36 24.18
N PRO A 42 31.11 36.98 24.85
CA PRO A 42 29.69 36.90 24.50
C PRO A 42 29.14 38.14 23.77
N LEU A 43 27.92 38.01 23.20
CA LEU A 43 26.80 38.99 23.12
C LEU A 43 26.16 39.08 21.72
N HIS A 44 25.00 38.45 21.50
CA HIS A 44 23.90 38.98 20.68
C HIS A 44 22.57 38.32 21.12
N PRO A 45 21.47 39.09 21.36
CA PRO A 45 20.24 38.58 21.97
C PRO A 45 19.26 37.95 20.96
N PRO A 46 18.29 37.13 21.41
CA PRO A 46 17.32 36.47 20.55
C PRO A 46 16.14 37.40 20.20
N GLY A 47 15.98 37.69 18.91
CA GLY A 47 14.89 38.49 18.38
C GLY A 47 13.56 37.73 18.35
N HIS A 48 12.65 38.21 19.17
CA HIS A 48 11.26 37.80 19.35
C HIS A 48 10.35 38.10 18.14
N HIS A 49 9.38 37.20 17.92
CA HIS A 49 8.07 37.30 17.24
C HIS A 49 7.67 38.61 16.53
N LYS A 50 7.10 38.49 15.32
CA LYS A 50 5.98 39.35 14.85
C LYS A 50 5.16 38.69 13.75
N THR A 51 3.92 38.35 14.11
CA THR A 51 2.79 38.17 13.20
C THR A 51 2.50 39.50 12.50
N TYR A 52 2.58 39.53 11.17
CA TYR A 52 2.06 40.64 10.39
C TYR A 52 0.83 40.20 9.60
N THR A 53 -0.27 40.83 9.99
CA THR A 53 -1.54 40.93 9.31
C THR A 53 -1.33 41.53 7.90
N ARG A 54 -1.98 40.90 6.91
CA ARG A 54 -1.92 41.31 5.51
C ARG A 54 -2.84 42.50 5.29
N SER A 55 -2.33 43.72 5.40
CA SER A 55 -3.00 44.91 4.91
C SER A 55 -2.82 45.03 3.39
N GLN A 56 -3.90 45.43 2.73
CA GLN A 56 -3.96 45.71 1.31
C GLN A 56 -3.23 47.01 1.02
N GLN A 57 -2.18 46.99 0.20
CA GLN A 57 -1.72 48.19 -0.49
C GLN A 57 -1.27 47.83 -1.92
N THR A 58 -1.90 48.55 -2.83
CA THR A 58 -1.79 48.55 -4.28
C THR A 58 -0.45 49.14 -4.73
N THR A 59 0.27 48.44 -5.59
CA THR A 59 1.37 49.01 -6.40
C THR A 59 1.19 48.61 -7.88
N PRO A 60 1.35 49.54 -8.83
CA PRO A 60 1.15 49.28 -10.25
C PRO A 60 2.51 49.14 -10.94
N TYR A 61 3.14 47.98 -10.86
CA TYR A 61 4.08 47.45 -11.88
C TYR A 61 4.66 46.12 -11.35
N THR A 62 3.88 45.06 -11.51
CA THR A 62 4.37 43.70 -11.21
C THR A 62 3.97 42.80 -12.38
N ARG A 63 4.98 42.35 -13.12
CA ARG A 63 4.85 41.31 -14.15
C ARG A 63 4.04 40.12 -13.59
N PRO A 64 3.11 39.52 -14.35
CA PRO A 64 2.35 38.39 -13.86
C PRO A 64 3.29 37.20 -13.59
N ALA A 65 3.35 36.78 -12.33
CA ALA A 65 3.92 35.50 -11.95
C ALA A 65 3.13 34.37 -12.63
N PRO A 66 3.77 33.35 -13.21
CA PRO A 66 3.07 32.26 -13.87
C PRO A 66 2.22 31.50 -12.83
N PRO A 67 1.04 31.00 -13.23
CA PRO A 67 0.15 30.31 -12.30
C PRO A 67 0.85 29.06 -11.78
N ARG A 68 1.01 28.99 -10.45
CA ARG A 68 1.37 27.76 -9.73
C ARG A 68 0.32 26.70 -10.04
N GLY A 69 0.58 25.86 -11.04
CA GLY A 69 -0.39 24.83 -11.43
C GLY A 69 -0.05 23.96 -12.63
N SER A 70 1.10 24.12 -13.29
CA SER A 70 1.49 23.19 -14.36
C SER A 70 2.97 22.87 -14.26
N ALA A 71 3.27 21.72 -13.66
CA ALA A 71 4.53 21.06 -13.97
C ALA A 71 4.54 20.82 -15.49
N PRO A 72 5.64 21.09 -16.22
CA PRO A 72 5.69 20.77 -17.63
C PRO A 72 5.36 19.29 -17.79
N ALA A 73 4.31 18.99 -18.56
CA ALA A 73 3.97 17.62 -18.91
C ALA A 73 5.21 17.02 -19.58
N SER A 74 5.85 16.07 -18.90
CA SER A 74 6.96 15.30 -19.45
C SER A 74 6.47 14.59 -20.70
N ARG A 75 6.75 15.20 -21.86
CA ARG A 75 6.43 14.67 -23.19
C ARG A 75 7.48 13.64 -23.59
N HIS A 76 7.59 12.56 -22.82
CA HIS A 76 8.20 11.33 -23.35
C HIS A 76 7.11 10.52 -24.06
N ARG A 77 6.66 11.04 -25.21
CA ARG A 77 5.88 10.26 -26.18
C ARG A 77 6.86 9.49 -27.04
N THR A 78 7.11 8.23 -26.69
CA THR A 78 7.31 7.08 -27.60
C THR A 78 7.93 5.93 -26.82
N LEU A 79 7.12 5.16 -26.09
CA LEU A 79 7.40 3.75 -25.87
C LEU A 79 6.36 2.98 -26.68
N VAL A 80 6.67 2.73 -27.94
CA VAL A 80 5.89 1.82 -28.79
C VAL A 80 6.29 0.40 -28.39
N VAL A 81 5.50 -0.25 -27.54
CA VAL A 81 5.80 -1.59 -26.98
C VAL A 81 5.36 -2.74 -27.90
N ASN A 82 4.66 -2.44 -29.00
CA ASN A 82 4.24 -3.47 -29.95
C ASN A 82 4.66 -3.04 -31.37
N GLN A 83 5.93 -3.22 -31.71
CA GLN A 83 6.32 -3.46 -33.09
C GLN A 83 6.62 -4.95 -33.24
N PRO A 84 6.12 -5.64 -34.28
CA PRO A 84 6.57 -6.99 -34.57
C PRO A 84 8.04 -6.91 -34.99
N LYS A 85 8.95 -7.17 -34.06
CA LYS A 85 10.36 -7.32 -34.39
C LYS A 85 10.48 -8.52 -35.34
N ALA A 86 11.17 -8.28 -36.45
CA ALA A 86 11.73 -9.31 -37.30
C ALA A 86 12.47 -10.35 -36.44
N LYS A 87 12.40 -11.61 -36.89
CA LYS A 87 13.02 -12.79 -36.28
C LYS A 87 14.46 -12.50 -35.87
N ASP A 88 14.67 -12.21 -34.59
CA ASP A 88 15.97 -12.40 -33.95
C ASP A 88 16.03 -13.90 -33.65
N GLU A 89 16.89 -14.61 -34.37
CA GLU A 89 17.07 -16.04 -34.24
C GLU A 89 17.39 -16.40 -32.79
N GLU A 90 16.51 -17.22 -32.21
CA GLU A 90 16.75 -17.92 -30.96
C GLU A 90 17.86 -18.94 -31.21
N SER A 91 19.09 -18.51 -30.96
CA SER A 91 20.21 -19.40 -30.73
C SER A 91 19.90 -20.23 -29.49
N THR A 92 19.24 -21.36 -29.71
CA THR A 92 19.19 -22.52 -28.81
C THR A 92 20.58 -23.17 -28.78
N GLY A 93 21.57 -22.41 -28.31
CA GLY A 93 22.90 -22.91 -27.98
C GLY A 93 22.87 -23.50 -26.58
N ALA A 94 22.48 -24.76 -26.47
CA ALA A 94 22.81 -25.58 -25.31
C ALA A 94 24.34 -25.76 -25.28
N ALA A 95 25.04 -24.86 -24.58
CA ALA A 95 26.45 -25.00 -24.31
C ALA A 95 26.65 -24.89 -22.81
N ALA A 96 27.18 -25.95 -22.22
CA ALA A 96 27.69 -25.98 -20.86
C ALA A 96 28.87 -25.01 -20.75
N GLY A 97 28.56 -23.74 -20.49
CA GLY A 97 29.51 -22.63 -20.38
C GLY A 97 28.72 -21.35 -20.12
N GLY A 98 28.88 -20.77 -18.92
CA GLY A 98 27.99 -19.75 -18.37
C GLY A 98 27.57 -18.65 -19.35
N LYS A 99 26.27 -18.55 -19.61
CA LYS A 99 25.66 -17.56 -20.52
C LYS A 99 25.88 -16.17 -19.93
N TRP A 100 26.55 -15.28 -20.66
CA TRP A 100 26.78 -13.89 -20.24
C TRP A 100 25.70 -12.98 -20.85
N ILE A 101 25.10 -12.12 -20.03
CA ILE A 101 24.09 -11.12 -20.39
C ILE A 101 24.73 -9.74 -20.39
N GLN A 102 24.63 -9.04 -21.51
CA GLN A 102 25.12 -7.67 -21.66
C GLN A 102 24.07 -6.68 -21.12
N LYS A 103 24.40 -5.99 -20.01
CA LYS A 103 23.55 -4.97 -19.37
C LYS A 103 24.07 -3.58 -19.74
N LYS A 104 23.17 -2.73 -20.26
CA LYS A 104 23.42 -1.31 -20.52
C LYS A 104 22.91 -0.49 -19.34
N ASP A 105 23.82 -0.10 -18.45
CA ASP A 105 23.54 0.80 -17.32
C ASP A 105 24.27 2.14 -17.57
N ARG A 106 24.89 2.74 -16.55
CA ARG A 106 25.81 3.89 -16.70
C ARG A 106 27.00 3.59 -17.65
N HIS A 107 27.43 2.35 -17.75
CA HIS A 107 28.35 1.82 -18.77
C HIS A 107 27.98 0.36 -19.10
N MET A 108 28.51 -0.19 -20.18
CA MET A 108 28.23 -1.57 -20.60
C MET A 108 28.89 -2.57 -19.64
N GLN A 109 28.12 -3.53 -19.13
CA GLN A 109 28.62 -4.60 -18.25
C GLN A 109 28.17 -5.97 -18.76
N LEU A 110 29.06 -6.95 -18.70
CA LEU A 110 28.71 -8.37 -18.90
C LEU A 110 28.44 -8.99 -17.54
N ILE A 111 27.29 -9.65 -17.39
CA ILE A 111 26.83 -10.27 -16.13
C ILE A 111 26.46 -11.71 -16.42
N ASN A 112 26.82 -12.65 -15.54
CA ASN A 112 26.34 -14.03 -15.68
C ASN A 112 24.79 -14.08 -15.66
N ALA A 113 24.20 -14.86 -16.57
CA ALA A 113 22.76 -15.02 -16.72
C ALA A 113 22.05 -15.37 -15.41
N ASP A 114 22.59 -16.31 -14.63
CA ASP A 114 21.98 -16.75 -13.38
C ASP A 114 21.93 -15.62 -12.35
N VAL A 115 22.98 -14.79 -12.31
CA VAL A 115 23.08 -13.64 -11.41
C VAL A 115 22.11 -12.53 -11.85
N TYR A 116 21.96 -12.34 -13.15
CA TYR A 116 21.01 -11.39 -13.71
C TYR A 116 19.57 -11.78 -13.33
N ASP A 117 19.18 -13.03 -13.56
CA ASP A 117 17.82 -13.50 -13.27
C ASP A 117 17.48 -13.42 -11.79
N LYS A 118 18.43 -13.78 -10.91
CA LYS A 118 18.27 -13.59 -9.44
C LYS A 118 18.06 -12.12 -9.08
N LYS A 119 18.83 -11.20 -9.68
CA LYS A 119 18.68 -9.76 -9.40
C LYS A 119 17.39 -9.19 -9.96
N VAL A 120 16.98 -9.60 -11.16
CA VAL A 120 15.72 -9.17 -11.78
C VAL A 120 14.54 -9.66 -10.96
N THR A 121 14.51 -10.95 -10.61
CA THR A 121 13.44 -11.52 -9.78
C THR A 121 13.39 -10.86 -8.40
N ALA A 122 14.53 -10.70 -7.70
CA ALA A 122 14.58 -9.98 -6.43
C ALA A 122 14.07 -8.54 -6.54
N ARG A 123 14.45 -7.82 -7.61
CA ARG A 123 13.96 -6.46 -7.88
C ARG A 123 12.45 -6.43 -8.12
N THR A 124 11.91 -7.35 -8.92
CA THR A 124 10.46 -7.43 -9.16
C THR A 124 9.69 -7.72 -7.88
N LYS A 125 10.19 -8.61 -7.03
CA LYS A 125 9.60 -8.91 -5.70
C LYS A 125 9.61 -7.68 -4.79
N ALA A 126 10.76 -7.00 -4.66
CA ALA A 126 10.86 -5.80 -3.84
C ALA A 126 9.93 -4.67 -4.32
N ILE A 127 9.78 -4.49 -5.64
CA ILE A 127 8.82 -3.51 -6.20
C ILE A 127 7.38 -3.88 -5.83
N GLU A 128 7.03 -5.16 -5.93
CA GLU A 128 5.68 -5.61 -5.62
C GLU A 128 5.38 -5.53 -4.10
N GLU A 129 6.33 -5.91 -3.25
CA GLU A 129 6.22 -5.79 -1.79
C GLU A 129 6.03 -4.34 -1.35
N THR A 130 6.81 -3.41 -1.92
CA THR A 130 6.67 -1.98 -1.62
C THR A 130 5.33 -1.42 -2.07
N ARG A 131 4.81 -1.88 -3.22
CA ARG A 131 3.46 -1.54 -3.70
C ARG A 131 2.39 -2.03 -2.74
N VAL A 132 2.43 -3.30 -2.36
CA VAL A 132 1.47 -3.94 -1.44
C VAL A 132 1.51 -3.28 -0.06
N ASN A 133 2.69 -3.03 0.50
CA ASN A 133 2.82 -2.39 1.81
C ASN A 133 2.27 -0.94 1.80
N LYS A 134 2.54 -0.18 0.74
CA LYS A 134 1.98 1.18 0.58
C LYS A 134 0.46 1.17 0.49
N GLU A 135 -0.12 0.19 -0.20
CA GLU A 135 -1.57 0.00 -0.28
C GLU A 135 -2.17 -0.41 1.07
N LYS A 136 -1.56 -1.37 1.77
CA LYS A 136 -1.96 -1.81 3.11
C LYS A 136 -1.96 -0.65 4.10
N ARG A 137 -0.87 0.11 4.19
CA ARG A 137 -0.76 1.30 5.07
C ARG A 137 -1.82 2.36 4.76
N LYS A 138 -2.15 2.57 3.47
CA LYS A 138 -3.22 3.49 3.06
C LYS A 138 -4.59 2.96 3.48
N ALA A 139 -4.84 1.65 3.32
CA ALA A 139 -6.09 1.01 3.70
C ALA A 139 -6.32 1.08 5.21
N GLU A 140 -5.32 0.73 6.02
CA GLU A 140 -5.37 0.80 7.50
C GLU A 140 -5.60 2.23 7.99
N LYS A 141 -4.90 3.22 7.42
CA LYS A 141 -5.10 4.64 7.77
C LYS A 141 -6.52 5.10 7.47
N ARG A 142 -7.10 4.64 6.35
CA ARG A 142 -8.49 4.94 5.99
C ARG A 142 -9.46 4.26 6.94
N GLU A 143 -9.26 2.98 7.22
CA GLU A 143 -10.10 2.22 8.14
C GLU A 143 -10.10 2.83 9.55
N LYS A 144 -8.92 3.17 10.07
CA LYS A 144 -8.81 3.82 11.39
C LYS A 144 -9.55 5.16 11.44
N ARG A 145 -9.50 5.94 10.35
CA ARG A 145 -10.23 7.22 10.24
C ARG A 145 -11.75 7.02 10.20
N GLU A 146 -12.23 6.11 9.35
CA GLU A 146 -13.66 5.80 9.24
C GLU A 146 -14.18 5.21 10.57
N ARG A 147 -13.41 4.34 11.23
CA ARG A 147 -13.75 3.80 12.55
C ARG A 147 -13.82 4.90 13.60
N ALA A 148 -12.83 5.77 13.68
CA ALA A 148 -12.84 6.89 14.62
C ALA A 148 -13.99 7.87 14.37
N GLN A 149 -14.42 8.07 13.12
CA GLN A 149 -15.60 8.89 12.81
C GLN A 149 -16.88 8.24 13.33
N LEU A 150 -17.02 6.93 13.17
CA LEU A 150 -18.16 6.19 13.74
C LEU A 150 -18.15 6.22 15.27
N GLU A 151 -17.00 5.97 15.91
CA GLU A 151 -16.89 6.06 17.37
C GLU A 151 -17.27 7.45 17.89
N LYS A 152 -16.85 8.53 17.20
CA LYS A 152 -17.25 9.90 17.54
C LYS A 152 -18.75 10.12 17.36
N PHE A 153 -19.35 9.56 16.31
CA PHE A 153 -20.78 9.68 16.05
C PHE A 153 -21.64 8.95 17.09
N PHE A 154 -21.20 7.77 17.54
CA PHE A 154 -21.89 6.94 18.52
C PHE A 154 -21.49 7.23 19.99
N GLY A 155 -20.74 8.31 20.25
CA GLY A 155 -20.51 8.81 21.62
C GLY A 155 -19.34 8.18 22.38
N GLY A 156 -18.25 7.81 21.70
CA GLY A 156 -16.93 7.54 22.30
C GLY A 156 -16.79 6.27 23.16
N ASN A 157 -17.91 5.64 23.54
CA ASN A 157 -17.91 4.32 24.17
C ASN A 157 -19.24 3.62 23.88
N ALA A 158 -19.36 3.08 22.68
CA ALA A 158 -20.59 2.46 22.20
C ALA A 158 -20.74 1.01 22.70
N GLU A 159 -20.30 0.69 23.92
CA GLU A 159 -20.32 -0.67 24.47
C GLU A 159 -21.73 -1.26 24.52
N THR A 160 -22.73 -0.41 24.83
CA THR A 160 -24.14 -0.80 24.86
C THR A 160 -24.72 -0.89 23.45
N ALA A 161 -25.49 -1.95 23.18
CA ALA A 161 -26.11 -2.19 21.89
C ALA A 161 -27.01 -1.03 21.41
N GLU A 162 -27.69 -0.36 22.35
CA GLU A 162 -28.56 0.80 22.10
C GLU A 162 -27.79 2.05 21.64
N LYS A 163 -26.59 2.25 22.18
CA LYS A 163 -25.71 3.38 21.80
C LYS A 163 -25.18 3.24 20.38
N ARG A 164 -25.22 2.04 19.78
CA ARG A 164 -24.82 1.76 18.39
C ARG A 164 -25.99 1.77 17.42
N GLU A 165 -27.16 2.27 17.82
CA GLU A 165 -28.33 2.30 16.97
C GLU A 165 -28.42 3.59 16.16
N VAL A 166 -28.76 3.45 14.88
CA VAL A 166 -28.94 4.57 13.96
C VAL A 166 -30.21 4.36 13.15
N MET A 167 -30.95 5.43 12.93
CA MET A 167 -32.10 5.42 12.02
C MET A 167 -31.65 5.71 10.59
N VAL A 168 -31.93 4.79 9.67
CA VAL A 168 -31.72 4.99 8.23
C VAL A 168 -33.05 4.78 7.53
N ASN A 169 -33.58 5.83 6.90
CA ASN A 169 -34.85 5.79 6.17
C ASN A 169 -36.04 5.32 7.04
N GLY A 170 -36.11 5.83 8.28
CA GLY A 170 -37.17 5.47 9.25
C GLY A 170 -36.99 4.11 9.94
N PHE A 171 -35.93 3.37 9.61
CA PHE A 171 -35.68 2.04 10.16
C PHE A 171 -34.46 2.02 11.07
N LYS A 172 -34.53 1.25 12.14
CA LYS A 172 -33.44 1.11 13.11
C LYS A 172 -32.39 0.11 12.60
N TYR A 173 -31.13 0.51 12.71
CA TYR A 173 -29.97 -0.31 12.39
C TYR A 173 -28.98 -0.30 13.53
N ARG A 174 -28.31 -1.42 13.78
CA ARG A 174 -27.26 -1.54 14.80
C ARG A 174 -25.88 -1.66 14.16
N LEU A 175 -24.93 -0.82 14.56
CA LEU A 175 -23.53 -0.96 14.17
C LEU A 175 -22.88 -2.14 14.90
N LEU A 176 -22.18 -3.00 14.15
CA LEU A 176 -21.36 -4.06 14.71
C LEU A 176 -20.14 -3.47 15.44
N LEU A 177 -19.61 -4.17 16.45
CA LEU A 177 -18.41 -3.78 17.22
C LEU A 177 -17.21 -3.36 16.35
N ASP A 178 -17.02 -4.03 15.21
CA ASP A 178 -15.93 -3.74 14.27
C ASP A 178 -16.12 -2.43 13.48
N GLY A 179 -17.33 -1.84 13.53
CA GLY A 179 -17.72 -0.68 12.73
C GLY A 179 -17.83 -0.95 11.22
N SER A 180 -17.79 -2.23 10.81
CA SER A 180 -17.72 -2.65 9.41
C SER A 180 -19.11 -2.83 8.76
N LYS A 181 -20.15 -3.02 9.57
CA LYS A 181 -21.48 -3.42 9.14
C LYS A 181 -22.56 -2.81 10.02
N LEU A 182 -23.65 -2.35 9.41
CA LEU A 182 -24.91 -2.06 10.10
C LEU A 182 -25.89 -3.21 9.85
N LEU A 183 -26.40 -3.77 10.94
CA LEU A 183 -27.39 -4.83 11.00
C LEU A 183 -28.79 -4.22 11.04
N LYS A 184 -29.67 -4.72 10.19
CA LYS A 184 -31.10 -4.36 10.17
C LYS A 184 -31.77 -4.85 11.47
N SER A 185 -32.57 -4.00 12.14
CA SER A 185 -33.44 -4.46 13.24
C SER A 185 -34.60 -5.30 12.68
N ALA A 186 -35.26 -6.09 13.55
CA ALA A 186 -36.36 -6.97 13.15
C ALA A 186 -37.57 -6.21 12.58
N ASP A 187 -37.70 -4.92 12.90
CA ASP A 187 -38.87 -4.08 12.57
C ASP A 187 -38.95 -3.67 11.10
N VAL A 188 -37.92 -3.95 10.30
CA VAL A 188 -37.91 -3.54 8.89
C VAL A 188 -38.58 -4.63 8.06
N PRO A 189 -39.66 -4.34 7.32
CA PRO A 189 -40.32 -5.34 6.48
C PRO A 189 -39.39 -5.84 5.35
N PRO A 190 -39.56 -7.08 4.86
CA PRO A 190 -38.98 -7.51 3.61
C PRO A 190 -39.60 -6.72 2.44
N GLY A 191 -38.82 -6.36 1.43
CA GLY A 191 -39.32 -5.69 0.21
C GLY A 191 -39.33 -4.16 0.23
N VAL A 192 -39.05 -3.52 1.37
CA VAL A 192 -38.97 -2.04 1.42
C VAL A 192 -37.78 -1.52 0.61
N ALA A 193 -38.04 -0.50 -0.22
CA ALA A 193 -37.05 0.18 -1.06
C ALA A 193 -36.07 1.01 -0.20
N LEU A 194 -35.07 0.34 0.37
CA LEU A 194 -34.00 0.97 1.14
C LEU A 194 -32.91 1.55 0.21
N PRO A 195 -32.33 2.71 0.54
CA PRO A 195 -31.35 3.37 -0.31
C PRO A 195 -30.12 2.50 -0.52
N LYS A 196 -29.60 2.45 -1.76
CA LYS A 196 -28.45 1.60 -2.09
C LYS A 196 -27.17 2.03 -1.37
N LYS A 197 -27.03 3.33 -1.12
CA LYS A 197 -25.92 3.95 -0.39
C LYS A 197 -26.51 4.86 0.69
N THR A 198 -25.88 4.88 1.86
CA THR A 198 -26.24 5.79 2.96
C THR A 198 -24.98 6.29 3.64
N ILE A 199 -25.04 7.45 4.31
CA ILE A 199 -23.92 8.03 5.06
C ILE A 199 -24.33 8.10 6.52
N VAL A 200 -23.52 7.50 7.39
CA VAL A 200 -23.73 7.50 8.85
C VAL A 200 -22.44 7.97 9.49
N GLY A 201 -22.50 9.03 10.30
CA GLY A 201 -21.31 9.60 10.95
C GLY A 201 -20.19 10.01 9.98
N GLY A 202 -20.54 10.44 8.75
CA GLY A 202 -19.56 10.76 7.69
C GLY A 202 -18.96 9.56 6.96
N VAL A 203 -19.32 8.33 7.34
CA VAL A 203 -18.86 7.09 6.70
C VAL A 203 -19.92 6.56 5.75
N THR A 204 -19.51 6.22 4.52
CA THR A 204 -20.41 5.66 3.50
C THR A 204 -20.63 4.17 3.70
N PHE A 205 -21.89 3.75 3.67
CA PHE A 205 -22.30 2.35 3.68
C PHE A 205 -23.08 1.98 2.40
N ILE A 206 -22.99 0.71 1.99
CA ILE A 206 -23.68 0.15 0.82
C ILE A 206 -24.58 -1.02 1.24
N ARG A 207 -25.81 -1.01 0.72
CA ARG A 207 -26.81 -2.06 0.96
C ARG A 207 -26.47 -3.38 0.28
N SER A 208 -26.50 -4.49 1.04
CA SER A 208 -26.44 -5.87 0.56
C SER A 208 -27.81 -6.33 0.01
N LYS A 209 -27.85 -7.50 -0.65
CA LYS A 209 -29.12 -8.13 -1.04
C LYS A 209 -30.02 -8.44 0.16
N SER A 210 -29.40 -8.80 1.30
CA SER A 210 -30.10 -9.07 2.57
C SER A 210 -30.61 -7.82 3.31
N GLY A 211 -30.37 -6.61 2.79
CA GLY A 211 -30.82 -5.36 3.43
C GLY A 211 -29.94 -4.84 4.56
N ASN A 212 -28.81 -5.52 4.84
CA ASN A 212 -27.77 -5.00 5.72
C ASN A 212 -26.89 -3.98 4.98
N TYR A 213 -26.19 -3.13 5.74
CA TYR A 213 -25.28 -2.14 5.17
C TYR A 213 -23.83 -2.46 5.50
N TRP A 214 -22.96 -2.39 4.49
CA TRP A 214 -21.52 -2.62 4.63
C TRP A 214 -20.75 -1.35 4.39
N ARG A 215 -19.74 -1.08 5.22
CA ARG A 215 -18.84 0.05 5.05
C ARG A 215 -18.18 0.00 3.67
N TYR A 216 -18.19 1.10 2.94
CA TYR A 216 -17.73 1.15 1.55
C TYR A 216 -16.27 0.72 1.39
N GLY A 217 -15.40 1.11 2.32
CA GLY A 217 -13.98 0.71 2.33
C GLY A 217 -13.80 -0.82 2.34
N VAL A 218 -14.60 -1.54 3.13
CA VAL A 218 -14.58 -3.01 3.25
C VAL A 218 -15.03 -3.67 1.95
N VAL A 219 -16.09 -3.14 1.33
CA VAL A 219 -16.59 -3.66 0.04
C VAL A 219 -15.57 -3.42 -1.08
N LYS A 220 -14.92 -2.25 -1.10
CA LYS A 220 -13.91 -1.91 -2.12
C LYS A 220 -12.66 -2.78 -2.00
N ALA A 221 -12.19 -3.04 -0.77
CA ALA A 221 -11.04 -3.92 -0.53
C ALA A 221 -11.28 -5.36 -1.01
N LYS A 222 -12.50 -5.89 -0.87
CA LYS A 222 -12.83 -7.22 -1.41
C LYS A 222 -12.89 -7.25 -2.94
N ARG A 223 -13.32 -6.16 -3.59
CA ARG A 223 -13.40 -6.05 -5.06
C ARG A 223 -12.06 -5.85 -5.76
N SER A 224 -11.03 -5.38 -5.05
CA SER A 224 -9.69 -5.21 -5.64
C SER A 224 -8.97 -6.53 -5.91
N LEU A 225 -9.51 -7.65 -5.44
CA LEU A 225 -9.10 -8.97 -5.93
C LEU A 225 -9.58 -9.09 -7.38
N LYS A 226 -8.69 -8.78 -8.32
CA LYS A 226 -8.94 -8.98 -9.75
C LYS A 226 -9.22 -10.47 -9.94
N LYS A 227 -10.39 -10.79 -10.50
CA LYS A 227 -10.66 -12.15 -10.96
C LYS A 227 -9.58 -12.49 -11.97
N VAL A 228 -8.87 -13.58 -11.73
CA VAL A 228 -7.95 -14.12 -12.71
C VAL A 228 -8.84 -14.65 -13.84
N ASP A 229 -8.75 -14.01 -15.01
CA ASP A 229 -9.52 -14.38 -16.21
C ASP A 229 -8.95 -15.63 -16.92
N LYS A 230 -7.95 -16.26 -16.30
CA LYS A 230 -7.42 -17.54 -16.77
C LYS A 230 -8.33 -18.64 -16.22
N LEU A 231 -8.88 -19.44 -17.13
CA LEU A 231 -9.52 -20.70 -16.78
C LEU A 231 -8.50 -21.61 -16.10
N CYS A 232 -8.94 -22.35 -15.09
CA CYS A 232 -8.10 -23.39 -14.48
C CYS A 232 -7.76 -24.43 -15.56
N THR A 233 -6.49 -24.78 -15.71
CA THR A 233 -6.05 -25.80 -16.66
C THR A 233 -6.69 -27.17 -16.41
N PHE A 234 -7.10 -27.44 -15.16
CA PHE A 234 -7.76 -28.68 -14.74
C PHE A 234 -9.28 -28.58 -14.66
N PHE A 235 -9.86 -27.39 -14.81
CA PHE A 235 -11.29 -27.17 -14.65
C PHE A 235 -11.83 -26.39 -15.83
N THR A 236 -12.22 -27.14 -16.87
CA THR A 236 -13.00 -26.58 -17.99
C THR A 236 -14.43 -26.32 -17.51
N ARG A 237 -15.11 -25.32 -18.11
CA ARG A 237 -16.48 -24.91 -17.75
C ARG A 237 -17.52 -26.05 -17.88
N THR A 238 -17.15 -27.14 -18.55
CA THR A 238 -17.96 -28.34 -18.80
C THR A 238 -17.62 -29.52 -17.87
N GLY A 239 -16.68 -29.37 -16.92
CA GLY A 239 -16.36 -30.43 -15.95
C GLY A 239 -15.60 -31.62 -16.54
N ILE A 240 -15.03 -31.51 -17.75
CA ILE A 240 -14.28 -32.60 -18.38
C ILE A 240 -12.83 -32.54 -17.89
N TRP A 241 -12.45 -33.50 -17.04
CA TRP A 241 -11.06 -33.81 -16.71
C TRP A 241 -10.42 -34.53 -17.89
N THR A 242 -9.68 -33.83 -18.75
CA THR A 242 -8.81 -34.51 -19.72
C THR A 242 -7.53 -34.91 -19.00
N LEU A 243 -7.52 -36.15 -18.51
CA LEU A 243 -6.36 -36.82 -17.94
C LEU A 243 -5.42 -37.25 -19.08
N SER A 244 -4.91 -36.29 -19.85
CA SER A 244 -4.05 -36.54 -21.00
C SER A 244 -2.61 -36.14 -20.70
N HIS A 245 -2.06 -36.70 -19.63
CA HIS A 245 -0.60 -36.83 -19.42
C HIS A 245 -0.32 -38.05 -18.52
N LEU A 246 -0.68 -39.24 -19.02
CA LEU A 246 -0.06 -40.49 -18.60
C LEU A 246 0.19 -41.33 -19.87
N ARG A 247 1.18 -40.93 -20.66
CA ARG A 247 1.90 -41.91 -21.49
C ARG A 247 2.93 -42.52 -20.55
N LEU A 248 2.63 -43.70 -20.01
CA LEU A 248 3.68 -44.59 -19.52
C LEU A 248 4.53 -44.98 -20.74
N ALA A 249 5.83 -44.76 -20.60
CA ALA A 249 6.84 -45.52 -21.32
C ALA A 249 7.04 -46.86 -20.60
#